data_AF-A0A7X2SSW8-F1
#
_entry.id   AF-A0A7X2SSW8-F1
#
_cell.length_a   1.000
_cell.length_b   1.000
_cell.length_c   1.000
_cell.angle_alpha   90.00
_cell.angle_beta   90.00
_cell.angle_gamma   90.00
#
_symmetry.space_group_name_H-M   'P 1'
#
loop_
_entity.id
_entity.type
_entity.pdbx_description
1 polymer ?
#
loop_
_entity_poly.entity_id
_entity_poly.type
_entity_poly.pdbx_seq_one_letter_code
_entity_poly.pdbx_strand_id
1 'polypeptide(L)'
;MDDLSSKNYISWPILTLMAFVTVIGFDDIMYNFQNQGMTVITSWVLMLFLYVIPYSLIVGQLGGIFNKEGGGLSSWIRGTNGEFLGYFTAWTYWAASVPYVVDSANSVVVGFGWAFTGSNKFQDTMSNAEFTFWTFLIFIVFIFIQRHLKNSMELLSTIGGGMMFIMTILFVVLAFFGLAKNGGHMATQPMTWKTIIPKFDLKYWSTVGMLIYAVNGCELIAPYVTKMKQPKRDFPKAMIALSIMTAFLTIFGSFALGIYFNAYHLPNDLKMNGSYYAFQALGQQLGVGKLFMYIYAWTSVLYMCALLAVLLDAMTR
;
A
#
# COMPACT_ATOMS: atom_id res chain seq x y z
N MET A 1 -36.90 -20.72 13.91
CA MET A 1 -35.60 -20.68 14.60
C MET A 1 -34.61 -20.64 13.46
N ASP A 2 -34.40 -19.44 12.92
CA ASP A 2 -33.77 -19.29 11.63
C ASP A 2 -32.32 -18.88 11.82
N ASP A 3 -31.45 -19.73 11.28
CA ASP A 3 -30.10 -19.46 10.83
C ASP A 3 -29.08 -18.97 11.88
N LEU A 4 -28.65 -19.90 12.75
CA LEU A 4 -27.31 -19.86 13.35
C LEU A 4 -26.27 -20.33 12.31
N SER A 5 -26.25 -19.71 11.13
CA SER A 5 -25.04 -19.76 10.32
C SER A 5 -23.96 -19.04 11.12
N SER A 6 -22.82 -19.71 11.38
CA SER A 6 -21.71 -19.12 12.10
C SER A 6 -21.29 -17.86 11.37
N LYS A 7 -21.67 -16.67 11.87
CA LYS A 7 -21.20 -15.41 11.30
C LYS A 7 -19.68 -15.43 11.38
N ASN A 8 -19.02 -15.52 10.23
CA ASN A 8 -17.58 -15.37 10.15
C ASN A 8 -17.26 -13.93 10.51
N TYR A 9 -16.69 -13.74 11.70
CA TYR A 9 -16.28 -12.44 12.18
C TYR A 9 -14.85 -12.15 11.73
N ILE A 10 -14.63 -10.93 11.27
CA ILE A 10 -13.29 -10.43 10.95
C ILE A 10 -12.60 -10.06 12.26
N SER A 11 -11.39 -10.60 12.46
CA SER A 11 -10.54 -10.26 13.59
C SER A 11 -9.81 -8.94 13.35
N TRP A 12 -9.48 -8.20 14.42
CA TRP A 12 -8.76 -6.94 14.29
C TRP A 12 -7.41 -7.06 13.56
N PRO A 13 -6.60 -8.15 13.69
CA PRO A 13 -5.36 -8.26 12.93
C PRO A 13 -5.59 -8.44 11.43
N ILE A 14 -6.60 -9.23 11.04
CA ILE A 14 -6.97 -9.38 9.62
C ILE A 14 -7.42 -8.03 9.07
N LEU A 15 -8.24 -7.30 9.82
CA LEU A 15 -8.67 -5.96 9.45
C LEU A 15 -7.48 -4.99 9.32
N THR A 16 -6.49 -5.06 10.23
CA THR A 16 -5.25 -4.29 10.11
C THR A 16 -4.51 -4.61 8.81
N LEU A 17 -4.40 -5.89 8.43
CA LEU A 17 -3.76 -6.27 7.17
C LEU A 17 -4.56 -5.80 5.95
N MET A 18 -5.89 -5.86 5.99
CA MET A 18 -6.75 -5.30 4.95
C MET A 18 -6.52 -3.78 4.81
N ALA A 19 -6.44 -3.07 5.93
CA ALA A 19 -6.21 -1.63 5.95
C ALA A 19 -4.77 -1.28 5.52
N PHE A 20 -3.81 -2.12 5.86
CA PHE A 20 -2.42 -1.97 5.41
C PHE A 20 -2.34 -2.08 3.89
N VAL A 21 -3.01 -3.08 3.30
CA VAL A 21 -3.08 -3.24 1.84
C VAL A 21 -3.67 -2.03 1.14
N THR A 22 -4.63 -1.33 1.76
CA THR A 22 -5.29 -0.17 1.15
C THR A 22 -4.59 1.16 1.40
N VAL A 23 -3.71 1.22 2.41
CA VAL A 23 -3.09 2.47 2.86
C VAL A 23 -1.67 2.60 2.38
N ILE A 24 -0.86 1.55 2.51
CA ILE A 24 0.55 1.65 2.16
C ILE A 24 1.18 0.30 1.81
N GLY A 25 1.88 0.28 0.68
CA GLY A 25 2.73 -0.81 0.23
C GLY A 25 4.19 -0.37 0.07
N PHE A 26 5.03 -1.32 -0.33
CA PHE A 26 6.43 -1.03 -0.62
C PHE A 26 6.56 -0.08 -1.84
N ASP A 27 5.67 -0.22 -2.83
CA ASP A 27 5.65 0.61 -4.03
C ASP A 27 5.35 2.09 -3.73
N ASP A 28 4.51 2.37 -2.73
CA ASP A 28 4.22 3.74 -2.31
C ASP A 28 5.46 4.45 -1.74
N ILE A 29 6.28 3.72 -0.99
CA ILE A 29 7.56 4.26 -0.49
C ILE A 29 8.51 4.51 -1.65
N MET A 30 8.60 3.56 -2.59
CA MET A 30 9.46 3.70 -3.78
C MET A 30 9.07 4.92 -4.62
N TYR A 31 7.78 5.10 -4.88
CA TYR A 31 7.28 6.21 -5.67
C TYR A 31 7.55 7.56 -5.01
N ASN A 32 7.31 7.67 -3.69
CA ASN A 32 7.59 8.91 -2.97
C ASN A 32 9.09 9.18 -2.85
N PHE A 33 9.91 8.13 -2.70
CA PHE A 33 11.36 8.22 -2.76
C PHE A 33 11.85 8.67 -4.15
N GLN A 34 11.19 8.24 -5.24
CA GLN A 34 11.53 8.71 -6.58
C GLN A 34 11.35 10.24 -6.71
N ASN A 35 10.31 10.78 -6.08
CA ASN A 35 9.94 12.19 -6.20
C ASN A 35 10.76 13.13 -5.28
N GLN A 36 11.11 12.68 -4.07
CA GLN A 36 11.74 13.51 -3.06
C GLN A 36 13.15 13.03 -2.65
N GLY A 37 13.58 11.86 -3.09
CA GLY A 37 14.82 11.25 -2.61
C GLY A 37 14.83 11.09 -1.10
N MET A 38 15.96 11.37 -0.46
CA MET A 38 16.10 11.25 1.00
C MET A 38 15.27 12.27 1.80
N THR A 39 14.84 13.39 1.20
CA THR A 39 14.03 14.37 1.93
C THR A 39 12.63 13.85 2.25
N VAL A 40 12.21 12.77 1.58
CA VAL A 40 10.95 12.06 1.86
C VAL A 40 10.83 11.63 3.31
N ILE A 41 11.95 11.36 3.99
CA ILE A 41 11.96 10.93 5.40
C ILE A 41 11.44 12.05 6.31
N THR A 42 11.88 13.30 6.12
CA THR A 42 11.34 14.44 6.89
C THR A 42 9.86 14.61 6.59
N SER A 43 9.46 14.49 5.32
CA SER A 43 8.06 14.58 4.93
C SER A 43 7.22 13.48 5.58
N TRP A 44 7.73 12.25 5.66
CA TRP A 44 7.06 11.15 6.35
C TRP A 44 6.91 11.39 7.85
N VAL A 45 7.94 11.92 8.52
CA VAL A 45 7.85 12.28 9.93
C VAL A 45 6.76 13.34 10.14
N LEU A 46 6.71 14.39 9.31
CA LEU A 46 5.66 15.40 9.40
C LEU A 46 4.28 14.81 9.13
N MET A 47 4.15 14.03 8.06
CA MET A 47 2.90 13.36 7.67
C MET A 47 2.40 12.39 8.74
N LEU A 48 3.30 11.71 9.44
CA LEU A 48 2.95 10.80 10.52
C LEU A 48 2.15 11.53 11.62
N PHE A 49 2.71 12.64 12.12
CA PHE A 49 2.15 13.37 13.26
C PHE A 49 0.99 14.28 12.86
N LEU A 50 1.05 14.89 11.67
CA LEU A 50 0.05 15.86 11.22
C LEU A 50 -1.12 15.21 10.49
N TYR A 51 -0.95 14.00 9.95
CA TYR A 51 -1.96 13.36 9.11
C TYR A 51 -2.26 11.90 9.49
N VAL A 52 -1.30 10.97 9.36
CA VAL A 52 -1.57 9.52 9.50
C VAL A 52 -2.15 9.16 10.87
N ILE A 53 -1.52 9.63 11.95
CA ILE A 53 -1.98 9.34 13.32
C ILE A 53 -3.34 10.02 13.57
N PRO A 54 -3.51 11.35 13.39
CA PRO A 54 -4.81 11.99 13.59
C PRO A 54 -5.92 11.35 12.74
N TYR A 55 -5.65 11.10 11.45
CA TYR A 55 -6.63 10.59 10.51
C TYR A 55 -7.10 9.17 10.87
N SER A 56 -6.16 8.26 11.14
CA SER A 56 -6.50 6.89 11.56
C SER A 56 -7.30 6.85 12.87
N LEU A 57 -7.02 7.75 13.81
CA LEU A 57 -7.78 7.86 15.06
C LEU A 57 -9.20 8.39 14.82
N ILE A 58 -9.37 9.37 13.94
CA ILE A 58 -10.69 9.89 13.54
C ILE A 58 -11.51 8.78 12.86
N VAL A 59 -10.90 8.09 11.89
CA VAL A 59 -11.50 6.92 11.21
C VAL A 59 -11.86 5.84 12.23
N GLY A 60 -10.95 5.55 13.16
CA GLY A 60 -11.16 4.59 14.25
C GLY A 60 -12.38 4.93 15.12
N GLN A 61 -12.50 6.20 15.52
CA GLN A 61 -13.60 6.68 16.34
C GLN A 61 -14.92 6.65 15.57
N LEU A 62 -14.95 7.17 14.34
CA LEU A 62 -16.17 7.21 13.52
C LEU A 62 -16.64 5.81 13.13
N GLY A 63 -15.74 4.92 12.70
CA GLY A 63 -16.05 3.52 12.43
C GLY A 63 -16.58 2.80 13.68
N GLY A 64 -15.99 3.10 14.84
CA GLY A 64 -16.48 2.60 16.12
C GLY A 64 -17.89 3.10 16.48
N ILE A 65 -18.23 4.35 16.20
CA ILE A 65 -19.56 4.94 16.47
C ILE A 65 -20.60 4.41 15.50
N PHE A 66 -20.33 4.51 14.19
CA PHE A 66 -21.22 4.10 13.10
C PHE A 66 -21.11 2.60 12.78
N ASN A 67 -20.87 1.77 13.79
CA ASN A 67 -20.57 0.34 13.64
C ASN A 67 -21.72 -0.53 13.09
N LYS A 68 -22.91 0.05 12.90
CA LYS A 68 -24.08 -0.60 12.30
C LYS A 68 -24.28 -0.22 10.84
N GLU A 69 -23.53 0.77 10.35
CA GLU A 69 -23.65 1.26 8.98
C GLU A 69 -22.56 0.66 8.09
N GLY A 70 -22.96 0.13 6.94
CA GLY A 70 -22.05 -0.45 5.96
C GLY A 70 -21.48 0.54 4.94
N GLY A 71 -21.94 1.79 4.92
CA GLY A 71 -21.57 2.79 3.90
C GLY A 71 -20.26 3.53 4.17
N GLY A 72 -19.52 3.17 5.23
CA GLY A 72 -18.23 3.78 5.56
C GLY A 72 -18.30 5.30 5.69
N LEU A 73 -17.41 6.00 4.96
CA LEU A 73 -17.29 7.46 5.01
C LEU A 73 -18.58 8.18 4.63
N SER A 74 -19.31 7.70 3.61
CA SER A 74 -20.59 8.27 3.17
C SER A 74 -21.63 8.24 4.28
N SER A 75 -21.70 7.12 5.00
CA SER A 75 -22.57 6.95 6.17
C SER A 75 -22.26 7.95 7.28
N TRP A 76 -20.98 8.18 7.57
CA TRP A 76 -20.56 9.12 8.60
C TRP A 76 -20.97 10.55 8.25
N ILE A 77 -20.65 10.99 7.04
CA ILE A 77 -20.97 12.34 6.56
C ILE A 77 -22.48 12.54 6.44
N ARG A 78 -23.24 11.53 5.99
CA ARG A 78 -24.70 11.61 5.99
C ARG A 78 -25.25 11.80 7.40
N GLY A 79 -24.72 11.07 8.38
CA GLY A 79 -25.13 11.14 9.78
C GLY A 79 -24.78 12.47 10.46
N THR A 80 -23.73 13.17 10.01
CA THR A 80 -23.27 14.43 10.64
C THR A 80 -23.65 15.69 9.86
N ASN A 81 -23.74 15.62 8.54
CA ASN A 81 -23.83 16.78 7.65
C ASN A 81 -24.95 16.68 6.59
N GLY A 82 -25.77 15.62 6.63
CA GLY A 82 -26.97 15.47 5.80
C GLY A 82 -26.75 14.73 4.47
N GLU A 83 -27.86 14.45 3.79
CA GLU A 83 -27.90 13.54 2.62
C GLU A 83 -27.07 14.03 1.43
N PHE A 84 -27.12 15.33 1.13
CA PHE A 84 -26.39 15.91 0.00
C PHE A 84 -24.88 15.68 0.12
N LEU A 85 -24.31 15.97 1.29
CA LEU A 85 -22.88 15.80 1.52
C LEU A 85 -22.49 14.32 1.62
N GLY A 86 -23.35 13.47 2.20
CA GLY A 86 -23.15 12.02 2.17
C GLY A 86 -23.07 11.46 0.74
N TYR A 87 -24.00 11.85 -0.14
CA TYR A 87 -23.98 11.47 -1.55
C TYR A 87 -22.72 12.00 -2.26
N PHE A 88 -22.38 13.26 -2.06
CA PHE A 88 -21.19 13.86 -2.68
C PHE A 88 -19.92 13.13 -2.24
N THR A 89 -19.81 12.76 -0.96
CA THR A 89 -18.73 11.90 -0.45
C THR A 89 -18.71 10.54 -1.14
N ALA A 90 -19.85 9.84 -1.27
CA ALA A 90 -19.89 8.55 -1.97
C ALA A 90 -19.43 8.66 -3.43
N TRP A 91 -19.91 9.67 -4.16
CA TRP A 91 -19.59 9.86 -5.57
C TRP A 91 -18.11 10.18 -5.78
N THR A 92 -17.56 11.13 -5.00
CA THR A 92 -16.14 11.50 -5.06
C THR A 92 -15.24 10.32 -4.71
N TYR A 93 -15.65 9.50 -3.75
CA TYR A 93 -14.94 8.30 -3.35
C TYR A 93 -14.91 7.23 -4.44
N TRP A 94 -16.05 6.95 -5.05
CA TRP A 94 -16.15 6.05 -6.19
C TRP A 94 -15.28 6.53 -7.35
N ALA A 95 -15.39 7.81 -7.71
CA ALA A 95 -14.60 8.41 -8.80
C ALA A 95 -13.09 8.34 -8.53
N ALA A 96 -12.66 8.60 -7.29
CA ALA A 96 -11.26 8.53 -6.90
C ALA A 96 -10.70 7.09 -6.92
N SER A 97 -11.55 6.08 -6.73
CA SER A 97 -11.15 4.66 -6.67
C SER A 97 -10.90 4.04 -8.05
N VAL A 98 -11.53 4.56 -9.12
CA VAL A 98 -11.39 4.02 -10.48
C VAL A 98 -9.94 4.00 -10.97
N PRO A 99 -9.14 5.08 -10.86
CA PRO A 99 -7.72 5.05 -11.22
C PRO A 99 -6.91 4.00 -10.45
N TYR A 100 -7.17 3.82 -9.15
CA TYR A 100 -6.44 2.85 -8.32
C TYR A 100 -6.68 1.41 -8.75
N VAL A 101 -7.91 1.09 -9.17
CA VAL A 101 -8.28 -0.24 -9.66
C VAL A 101 -7.49 -0.57 -10.94
N VAL A 102 -7.37 0.41 -11.83
CA VAL A 102 -6.58 0.26 -13.07
C VAL A 102 -5.08 0.14 -12.76
N ASP A 103 -4.55 0.97 -11.87
CA ASP A 103 -3.14 0.96 -11.45
C ASP A 103 -2.76 -0.36 -10.76
N SER A 104 -3.64 -0.89 -9.91
CA SER A 104 -3.47 -2.19 -9.26
C SER A 104 -3.42 -3.32 -10.30
N ALA A 105 -4.33 -3.32 -11.27
CA ALA A 105 -4.34 -4.32 -12.34
C ALA A 105 -3.08 -4.26 -13.22
N ASN A 106 -2.62 -3.05 -13.57
CA ASN A 106 -1.34 -2.86 -14.26
C ASN A 106 -0.16 -3.43 -13.46
N SER A 107 -0.15 -3.19 -12.14
CA SER A 107 0.90 -3.67 -11.24
C SER A 107 0.92 -5.20 -11.16
N VAL A 108 -0.23 -5.88 -11.28
CA VAL A 108 -0.27 -7.35 -11.40
C VAL A 108 0.42 -7.82 -12.68
N VAL A 109 0.19 -7.17 -13.84
CA VAL A 109 0.89 -7.51 -15.11
C VAL A 109 2.40 -7.37 -14.93
N VAL A 110 2.84 -6.26 -14.33
CA VAL A 110 4.26 -5.99 -14.06
C VAL A 110 4.84 -7.06 -13.13
N GLY A 111 4.12 -7.42 -12.06
CA GLY A 111 4.52 -8.47 -11.13
C GLY A 111 4.67 -9.83 -11.79
N PHE A 112 3.77 -10.23 -12.69
CA PHE A 112 3.94 -11.45 -13.48
C PHE A 112 5.15 -11.38 -14.42
N GLY A 113 5.34 -10.25 -15.11
CA GLY A 113 6.49 -10.06 -16.00
C GLY A 113 7.82 -10.25 -15.25
N TRP A 114 7.93 -9.66 -14.06
CA TRP A 114 9.08 -9.87 -13.17
C TRP A 114 9.18 -11.28 -12.61
N ALA A 115 8.07 -11.89 -12.20
CA ALA A 115 8.06 -13.25 -11.66
C ALA A 115 8.53 -14.29 -12.68
N PHE A 116 8.18 -14.12 -13.96
CA PHE A 116 8.56 -15.07 -15.02
C PHE A 116 9.92 -14.78 -15.65
N THR A 117 10.28 -13.50 -15.86
CA THR A 117 11.52 -13.14 -16.57
C THR A 117 12.67 -12.75 -15.65
N GLY A 118 12.36 -12.34 -14.42
CA GLY A 118 13.32 -11.81 -13.45
C GLY A 118 14.06 -10.55 -13.93
N SER A 119 13.46 -9.77 -14.83
CA SER A 119 13.97 -8.47 -15.30
C SER A 119 12.83 -7.61 -15.86
N ASN A 120 13.05 -6.32 -16.05
CA ASN A 120 12.10 -5.43 -16.73
C ASN A 120 12.07 -5.62 -18.26
N LYS A 121 12.91 -6.48 -18.86
CA LYS A 121 13.02 -6.64 -20.32
C LYS A 121 11.70 -6.96 -21.03
N PHE A 122 10.75 -7.58 -20.33
CA PHE A 122 9.43 -7.86 -20.90
C PHE A 122 8.69 -6.56 -21.29
N GLN A 123 8.97 -5.44 -20.60
CA GLN A 123 8.39 -4.13 -20.91
C GLN A 123 8.99 -3.54 -22.18
N ASP A 124 10.28 -3.75 -22.44
CA ASP A 124 10.93 -3.27 -23.66
C ASP A 124 10.39 -3.98 -24.92
N THR A 125 9.92 -5.22 -24.75
CA THR A 125 9.39 -6.04 -25.84
C THR A 125 7.87 -5.94 -26.02
N MET A 126 7.17 -5.35 -25.05
CA MET A 126 5.70 -5.31 -25.03
C MET A 126 5.22 -3.93 -25.46
N SER A 127 4.39 -3.88 -26.50
CA SER A 127 3.74 -2.64 -26.92
C SER A 127 2.69 -2.19 -25.90
N ASN A 128 2.34 -0.90 -25.92
CA ASN A 128 1.27 -0.36 -25.06
C ASN A 128 -0.07 -1.07 -25.29
N ALA A 129 -0.34 -1.54 -26.52
CA ALA A 129 -1.55 -2.28 -26.85
C ALA A 129 -1.56 -3.67 -26.19
N GLU A 130 -0.44 -4.39 -26.24
CA GLU A 130 -0.29 -5.67 -25.57
C GLU A 130 -0.37 -5.54 -24.05
N PHE A 131 0.29 -4.53 -23.48
CA PHE A 131 0.21 -4.25 -22.03
C PHE A 131 -1.24 -3.98 -21.60
N THR A 132 -1.95 -3.12 -22.35
CA THR A 132 -3.36 -2.82 -22.09
C THR A 132 -4.24 -4.07 -22.23
N PHE A 133 -3.98 -4.92 -23.22
CA PHE A 133 -4.68 -6.18 -23.41
C PHE A 133 -4.49 -7.12 -22.21
N TRP A 134 -3.26 -7.27 -21.71
CA TRP A 134 -2.98 -8.08 -20.53
C TRP A 134 -3.61 -7.51 -19.26
N THR A 135 -3.57 -6.19 -19.05
CA THR A 135 -4.28 -5.54 -17.93
C THR A 135 -5.77 -5.82 -18.00
N PHE A 136 -6.38 -5.67 -19.18
CA PHE A 136 -7.79 -5.96 -19.38
C PHE A 136 -8.12 -7.44 -19.08
N LEU A 137 -7.29 -8.36 -19.56
CA LEU A 137 -7.48 -9.79 -19.32
C LEU A 137 -7.38 -10.12 -17.82
N ILE A 138 -6.36 -9.60 -17.12
CA ILE A 138 -6.21 -9.77 -15.67
C ILE A 138 -7.44 -9.24 -14.95
N PHE A 139 -7.92 -8.06 -15.34
CA PHE A 139 -9.10 -7.46 -14.73
C PHE A 139 -10.36 -8.33 -14.89
N ILE A 140 -10.60 -8.87 -16.08
CA ILE A 140 -11.73 -9.78 -16.35
C ILE A 140 -11.61 -11.09 -15.56
N VAL A 141 -10.43 -11.72 -15.59
CA VAL A 141 -10.16 -12.94 -14.83
C VAL A 141 -10.37 -12.69 -13.34
N PHE A 142 -9.93 -11.56 -12.84
CA PHE A 142 -10.07 -11.19 -11.45
C PHE A 142 -11.54 -11.01 -11.06
N ILE A 143 -12.35 -10.29 -11.83
CA ILE A 143 -13.79 -10.15 -11.59
C ILE A 143 -14.47 -11.53 -11.57
N PHE A 144 -14.11 -12.40 -12.51
CA PHE A 144 -14.67 -13.75 -12.58
C PHE A 144 -14.36 -14.55 -11.31
N ILE A 145 -13.10 -14.52 -10.86
CA ILE A 145 -12.64 -15.18 -9.63
C ILE A 145 -13.36 -14.62 -8.40
N GLN A 146 -13.44 -13.28 -8.26
CA GLN A 146 -14.10 -12.60 -7.14
C GLN A 146 -15.58 -12.96 -7.04
N ARG A 147 -16.26 -13.14 -8.18
CA ARG A 147 -17.66 -13.57 -8.20
C ARG A 147 -17.86 -14.98 -7.61
N HIS A 148 -16.88 -15.87 -7.75
CA HIS A 148 -17.01 -17.29 -7.40
C HIS A 148 -16.38 -17.66 -6.05
N LEU A 149 -15.38 -16.91 -5.58
CA LEU A 149 -14.72 -17.16 -4.30
C LEU A 149 -15.39 -16.41 -3.15
N LYS A 150 -16.06 -17.14 -2.25
CA LYS A 150 -16.53 -16.59 -0.97
C LYS A 150 -15.33 -16.21 -0.09
N ASN A 151 -15.39 -15.06 0.59
CA ASN A 151 -14.34 -14.54 1.48
C ASN A 151 -12.96 -14.38 0.81
N SER A 152 -12.92 -14.24 -0.52
CA SER A 152 -11.71 -14.00 -1.31
C SER A 152 -10.87 -12.85 -0.76
N MET A 153 -11.51 -11.74 -0.39
CA MET A 153 -10.86 -10.54 0.11
C MET A 153 -10.11 -10.80 1.42
N GLU A 154 -10.77 -11.42 2.41
CA GLU A 154 -10.14 -11.71 3.70
C GLU A 154 -8.94 -12.64 3.54
N LEU A 155 -9.07 -13.66 2.69
CA LEU A 155 -7.99 -14.59 2.38
C LEU A 155 -6.83 -13.90 1.65
N LEU A 156 -7.13 -13.17 0.58
CA LEU A 156 -6.14 -12.45 -0.22
C LEU A 156 -5.43 -11.38 0.60
N SER A 157 -6.14 -10.59 1.40
CA SER A 157 -5.55 -9.56 2.26
C SER A 157 -4.71 -10.17 3.38
N THR A 158 -5.11 -11.31 3.95
CA THR A 158 -4.30 -12.00 4.96
C THR A 158 -2.99 -12.50 4.37
N ILE A 159 -3.06 -13.15 3.19
CA ILE A 159 -1.88 -13.71 2.52
C ILE A 159 -1.03 -12.59 1.91
N GLY A 160 -1.59 -11.79 0.99
CA GLY A 160 -0.88 -10.73 0.27
C GLY A 160 -0.42 -9.60 1.19
N GLY A 161 -1.29 -9.11 2.08
CA GLY A 161 -0.94 -8.08 3.06
C GLY A 161 0.11 -8.56 4.07
N GLY A 162 -0.06 -9.79 4.59
CA GLY A 162 0.91 -10.41 5.48
C GLY A 162 2.27 -10.62 4.82
N MET A 163 2.30 -11.17 3.61
CA MET A 163 3.53 -11.37 2.84
C MET A 163 4.23 -10.05 2.53
N MET A 164 3.49 -9.01 2.09
CA MET A 164 4.06 -7.70 1.78
C MET A 164 4.65 -7.05 3.04
N PHE A 165 3.96 -7.12 4.16
CA PHE A 165 4.45 -6.60 5.43
C PHE A 165 5.74 -7.32 5.89
N ILE A 166 5.74 -8.66 5.84
CA ILE A 166 6.93 -9.48 6.16
C ILE A 166 8.09 -9.14 5.22
N MET A 167 7.84 -9.05 3.92
CA MET A 167 8.86 -8.72 2.93
C MET A 167 9.45 -7.33 3.18
N THR A 168 8.64 -6.37 3.61
CA THR A 168 9.14 -5.03 3.91
C THR A 168 9.97 -4.98 5.20
N ILE A 169 9.54 -5.67 6.27
CA ILE A 169 10.36 -5.81 7.48
C ILE A 169 11.69 -6.50 7.14
N LEU A 170 11.64 -7.59 6.39
CA LEU A 170 12.81 -8.32 5.94
C LEU A 170 13.75 -7.40 5.14
N PHE A 171 13.22 -6.62 4.22
CA PHE A 171 14.00 -5.65 3.45
C PHE A 171 14.73 -4.67 4.36
N VAL A 172 14.00 -4.02 5.27
CA VAL A 172 14.57 -3.05 6.22
C VAL A 172 15.69 -3.69 7.04
N VAL A 173 15.40 -4.81 7.70
CA VAL A 173 16.37 -5.47 8.60
C VAL A 173 17.62 -5.89 7.84
N LEU A 174 17.46 -6.54 6.69
CA LEU A 174 18.59 -7.04 5.93
C LEU A 174 19.38 -5.93 5.23
N ALA A 175 18.73 -4.83 4.84
CA ALA A 175 19.42 -3.66 4.29
C ALA A 175 20.32 -3.00 5.33
N PHE A 176 19.81 -2.78 6.55
CA PHE A 176 20.62 -2.24 7.65
C PHE A 176 21.72 -3.22 8.11
N PHE A 177 21.44 -4.52 8.14
CA PHE A 177 22.45 -5.54 8.40
C PHE A 177 23.58 -5.50 7.34
N GLY A 178 23.20 -5.39 6.07
CA GLY A 178 24.14 -5.28 4.96
C GLY A 178 24.96 -3.98 5.00
N LEU A 179 24.36 -2.87 5.44
CA LEU A 179 25.05 -1.59 5.69
C LEU A 179 26.08 -1.71 6.83
N ALA A 180 25.76 -2.46 7.89
CA ALA A 180 26.64 -2.65 9.05
C ALA A 180 27.82 -3.61 8.77
N LYS A 181 27.73 -4.46 7.75
CA LYS A 181 28.82 -5.37 7.36
C LYS A 181 29.95 -4.58 6.66
N ASN A 182 31.21 -4.88 6.99
CA ASN A 182 32.40 -4.18 6.46
C ASN A 182 32.36 -4.02 4.92
N GLY A 183 32.08 -2.80 4.45
CA GLY A 183 31.97 -2.43 3.03
C GLY A 183 30.60 -1.86 2.62
N GLY A 184 29.58 -1.96 3.49
CA GLY A 184 28.29 -1.32 3.27
C GLY A 184 28.41 0.21 3.23
N HIS A 185 27.85 0.83 2.20
CA HIS A 185 27.76 2.28 2.09
C HIS A 185 26.36 2.66 1.60
N MET A 186 25.89 3.84 2.01
CA MET A 186 24.70 4.44 1.41
C MET A 186 25.03 4.79 -0.04
N ALA A 187 24.20 4.36 -1.00
CA ALA A 187 24.30 4.78 -2.40
C ALA A 187 24.10 6.29 -2.55
N THR A 188 23.28 6.90 -1.69
CA THR A 188 23.17 8.36 -1.61
C THR A 188 24.38 8.94 -0.87
N GLN A 189 25.29 9.58 -1.60
CA GLN A 189 26.44 10.32 -1.05
C GLN A 189 26.51 11.73 -1.64
N PRO A 190 26.84 12.76 -0.85
CA PRO A 190 27.12 12.72 0.59
C PRO A 190 25.83 12.61 1.43
N MET A 191 25.81 11.71 2.42
CA MET A 191 24.69 11.57 3.37
C MET A 191 24.90 12.49 4.58
N THR A 192 24.48 13.74 4.45
CA THR A 192 24.51 14.75 5.54
C THR A 192 23.11 15.11 6.02
N TRP A 193 22.99 15.82 7.14
CA TRP A 193 21.70 16.37 7.62
C TRP A 193 20.93 17.17 6.56
N LYS A 194 21.63 17.87 5.67
CA LYS A 194 21.03 18.64 4.56
C LYS A 194 20.37 17.76 3.49
N THR A 195 20.69 16.48 3.46
CA THR A 195 20.16 15.49 2.49
C THR A 195 18.76 15.04 2.86
N ILE A 196 18.41 15.11 4.14
CA ILE A 196 17.10 14.72 4.66
C ILE A 196 16.21 15.94 4.85
N ILE A 197 16.77 17.13 5.09
CA ILE A 197 15.98 18.35 5.29
C ILE A 197 15.55 18.92 3.91
N PRO A 198 14.24 18.98 3.62
CA PRO A 198 13.75 19.54 2.37
C PRO A 198 13.96 21.05 2.30
N LYS A 199 14.04 21.56 1.07
CA LYS A 199 13.79 22.97 0.79
C LYS A 199 12.29 23.16 0.66
N PHE A 200 11.67 23.97 1.50
CA PHE A 200 10.23 24.23 1.51
C PHE A 200 9.80 25.15 0.36
N ASP A 201 10.05 24.73 -0.88
CA ASP A 201 9.64 25.42 -2.09
C ASP A 201 8.31 24.85 -2.65
N LEU A 202 7.80 25.44 -3.73
CA LEU A 202 6.57 24.97 -4.38
C LEU A 202 6.68 23.52 -4.86
N LYS A 203 7.87 23.07 -5.27
CA LYS A 203 8.09 21.69 -5.70
C LYS A 203 7.89 20.74 -4.51
N TYR A 204 8.49 21.03 -3.36
CA TYR A 204 8.29 20.25 -2.14
C TYR A 204 6.80 20.15 -1.78
N TRP A 205 6.09 21.27 -1.72
CA TRP A 205 4.66 21.26 -1.38
C TRP A 205 3.81 20.48 -2.38
N SER A 206 4.13 20.55 -3.68
CA SER A 206 3.45 19.72 -4.70
C SER A 206 3.66 18.22 -4.46
N THR A 207 4.86 17.81 -4.03
CA THR A 207 5.16 16.41 -3.72
C THR A 207 4.58 15.95 -2.38
N VAL A 208 4.30 16.85 -1.43
CA VAL A 208 3.57 16.52 -0.20
C VAL A 208 2.12 16.09 -0.51
N GLY A 209 1.51 16.66 -1.56
CA GLY A 209 0.21 16.19 -2.05
C GLY A 209 0.22 14.71 -2.45
N MET A 210 1.31 14.25 -3.07
CA MET A 210 1.50 12.82 -3.42
C MET A 210 1.68 11.93 -2.18
N LEU A 211 2.34 12.45 -1.13
CA LEU A 211 2.46 11.73 0.13
C LEU A 211 1.12 11.57 0.84
N ILE A 212 0.28 12.61 0.84
CA ILE A 212 -1.09 12.53 1.36
C ILE A 212 -1.81 11.42 0.61
N TYR A 213 -1.82 11.48 -0.73
CA TYR A 213 -2.45 10.47 -1.58
C TYR A 213 -2.01 9.04 -1.22
N ALA A 214 -0.70 8.84 -1.01
CA ALA A 214 -0.10 7.54 -0.69
C ALA A 214 -0.40 6.99 0.72
N VAL A 215 -1.10 7.72 1.60
CA VAL A 215 -1.52 7.24 2.93
C VAL A 215 -3.01 7.44 3.20
N ASN A 216 -3.79 7.79 2.18
CA ASN A 216 -5.25 7.70 2.22
C ASN A 216 -5.68 6.25 2.09
N GLY A 217 -6.87 5.89 2.62
CA GLY A 217 -7.45 4.57 2.40
C GLY A 217 -7.66 3.74 3.67
N CYS A 218 -7.40 4.26 4.87
CA CYS A 218 -7.70 3.51 6.11
C CYS A 218 -9.21 3.45 6.37
N GLU A 219 -9.97 4.36 5.77
CA GLU A 219 -11.42 4.41 5.72
C GLU A 219 -12.04 3.39 4.75
N LEU A 220 -11.29 2.84 3.78
CA LEU A 220 -11.76 1.78 2.86
C LEU A 220 -12.23 0.53 3.60
N ILE A 221 -11.68 0.30 4.79
CA ILE A 221 -12.04 -0.84 5.62
C ILE A 221 -13.22 -0.54 6.57
N ALA A 222 -13.74 0.69 6.61
CA ALA A 222 -14.83 1.08 7.48
C ALA A 222 -16.12 0.25 7.28
N PRO A 223 -16.56 -0.07 6.04
CA PRO A 223 -17.71 -0.95 5.82
C PRO A 223 -17.65 -2.31 6.55
N TYR A 224 -16.45 -2.82 6.79
CA TYR A 224 -16.21 -4.12 7.41
C TYR A 224 -16.33 -4.09 8.94
N VAL A 225 -16.50 -2.91 9.55
CA VAL A 225 -16.74 -2.76 10.99
C VAL A 225 -17.97 -3.56 11.44
N THR A 226 -18.98 -3.67 10.57
CA THR A 226 -20.21 -4.43 10.79
C THR A 226 -20.00 -5.95 10.88
N LYS A 227 -18.87 -6.45 10.37
CA LYS A 227 -18.47 -7.86 10.40
C LYS A 227 -17.54 -8.20 11.57
N MET A 228 -17.34 -7.28 12.52
CA MET A 228 -16.50 -7.53 13.70
C MET A 228 -17.31 -7.98 14.90
N LYS A 229 -16.69 -8.77 15.78
CA LYS A 229 -17.33 -9.22 17.03
C LYS A 229 -17.48 -8.08 18.05
N GLN A 230 -16.44 -7.24 18.20
CA GLN A 230 -16.46 -6.08 19.10
C GLN A 230 -15.99 -4.81 18.38
N PRO A 231 -16.80 -4.28 17.45
CA PRO A 231 -16.36 -3.21 16.54
C PRO A 231 -15.85 -1.95 17.27
N LYS A 232 -16.55 -1.52 18.33
CA LYS A 232 -16.18 -0.34 19.13
C LYS A 232 -14.77 -0.38 19.74
N ARG A 233 -14.23 -1.57 19.94
CA ARG A 233 -12.91 -1.77 20.56
C ARG A 233 -11.88 -2.24 19.54
N ASP A 234 -12.29 -3.16 18.70
CA ASP A 234 -11.39 -3.88 17.80
C ASP A 234 -11.05 -3.03 16.55
N PHE A 235 -11.98 -2.17 16.08
CA PHE A 235 -11.73 -1.28 14.94
C PHE A 235 -10.71 -0.18 15.27
N PRO A 236 -10.83 0.59 16.38
CA PRO A 236 -9.77 1.54 16.78
C PRO A 236 -8.41 0.88 17.01
N LYS A 237 -8.38 -0.34 17.55
CA LYS A 237 -7.12 -1.10 17.72
C LYS A 237 -6.45 -1.40 16.38
N ALA A 238 -7.23 -1.76 15.36
CA ALA A 238 -6.71 -1.98 14.02
C ALA A 238 -6.11 -0.70 13.42
N MET A 239 -6.76 0.46 13.62
CA MET A 239 -6.27 1.76 13.15
C MET A 239 -4.97 2.22 13.83
N ILE A 240 -4.82 1.95 15.14
CA ILE A 240 -3.57 2.22 15.85
C ILE A 240 -2.45 1.31 15.33
N ALA A 241 -2.74 0.01 15.18
CA ALA A 241 -1.77 -0.94 14.65
C ALA A 241 -1.32 -0.57 13.22
N LEU A 242 -2.27 -0.20 12.35
CA LEU A 242 -2.01 0.32 11.02
C LEU A 242 -1.06 1.52 11.07
N SER A 243 -1.33 2.53 11.91
CA SER A 243 -0.46 3.71 12.00
C SER A 243 0.96 3.37 12.41
N ILE A 244 1.15 2.42 13.34
CA ILE A 244 2.48 1.95 13.75
C ILE A 244 3.18 1.24 12.58
N MET A 245 2.46 0.39 11.85
CA MET A 245 2.99 -0.29 10.67
C MET A 245 3.40 0.71 9.59
N THR A 246 2.56 1.68 9.28
CA THR A 246 2.85 2.77 8.33
C THR A 246 4.05 3.59 8.78
N ALA A 247 4.16 3.93 10.07
CA ALA A 247 5.30 4.66 10.62
C ALA A 247 6.62 3.92 10.37
N PHE A 248 6.62 2.63 10.70
CA PHE A 248 7.79 1.79 10.53
C PHE A 248 8.17 1.69 9.05
N LEU A 249 7.19 1.38 8.19
CA LEU A 249 7.39 1.20 6.76
C LEU A 249 7.95 2.48 6.11
N THR A 250 7.27 3.60 6.29
CA THR A 250 7.60 4.87 5.64
C THR A 250 8.98 5.38 6.03
N ILE A 251 9.30 5.37 7.33
CA ILE A 251 10.56 5.93 7.83
C ILE A 251 11.72 4.97 7.52
N PHE A 252 11.66 3.74 8.03
CA PHE A 252 12.78 2.81 7.90
C PHE A 252 12.92 2.26 6.48
N GLY A 253 11.81 2.07 5.76
CA GLY A 253 11.81 1.70 4.35
C GLY A 253 12.50 2.77 3.50
N SER A 254 12.18 4.04 3.69
CA SER A 254 12.83 5.14 2.93
C SER A 254 14.34 5.21 3.20
N PHE A 255 14.77 5.03 4.46
CA PHE A 255 16.20 4.93 4.77
C PHE A 255 16.86 3.74 4.07
N ALA A 256 16.20 2.57 4.11
CA ALA A 256 16.69 1.36 3.49
C ALA A 256 16.80 1.49 1.95
N LEU A 257 15.87 2.22 1.31
CA LEU A 257 15.99 2.55 -0.11
C LEU A 257 17.25 3.41 -0.40
N GLY A 258 17.57 4.37 0.47
CA GLY A 258 18.78 5.18 0.35
C GLY A 258 20.10 4.41 0.43
N ILE A 259 20.07 3.17 0.92
CA ILE A 259 21.23 2.26 0.92
C ILE A 259 21.54 1.80 -0.51
N TYR A 260 20.51 1.51 -1.32
CA TYR A 260 20.68 0.94 -2.66
C TYR A 260 20.50 1.95 -3.80
N PHE A 261 19.72 3.00 -3.59
CA PHE A 261 19.42 4.01 -4.59
C PHE A 261 20.09 5.34 -4.26
N ASN A 262 20.75 5.92 -5.26
CA ASN A 262 21.28 7.27 -5.16
C ASN A 262 20.15 8.27 -5.41
N ALA A 263 19.70 8.95 -4.36
CA ALA A 263 18.63 9.95 -4.42
C ALA A 263 18.89 11.12 -5.39
N TYR A 264 20.15 11.35 -5.77
CA TYR A 264 20.51 12.39 -6.75
C TYR A 264 20.39 11.91 -8.21
N HIS A 265 20.37 10.60 -8.44
CA HIS A 265 20.36 9.98 -9.78
C HIS A 265 19.48 8.73 -9.77
N LEU A 266 18.17 8.95 -9.82
CA LEU A 266 17.17 7.89 -9.78
C LEU A 266 16.78 7.45 -11.20
N PRO A 267 16.63 6.14 -11.47
CA PRO A 267 16.08 5.65 -12.72
C PRO A 267 14.67 6.21 -13.00
N ASN A 268 14.34 6.47 -14.26
CA ASN A 268 13.02 7.02 -14.62
C ASN A 268 11.88 6.01 -14.42
N ASP A 269 12.17 4.71 -14.54
CA ASP A 269 11.22 3.61 -14.40
C ASP A 269 11.07 3.12 -12.95
N LEU A 270 11.65 3.83 -11.98
CA LEU A 270 11.67 3.43 -10.58
C LEU A 270 10.26 3.26 -9.99
N LYS A 271 9.28 4.04 -10.45
CA LYS A 271 7.86 3.90 -10.07
C LYS A 271 7.35 2.49 -10.35
N MET A 272 7.71 1.94 -11.52
CA MET A 272 7.15 0.68 -11.99
C MET A 272 8.01 -0.52 -11.59
N ASN A 273 9.34 -0.33 -11.53
CA ASN A 273 10.30 -1.43 -11.36
C ASN A 273 11.16 -1.33 -10.10
N GLY A 274 11.13 -0.19 -9.39
CA GLY A 274 12.08 0.12 -8.33
C GLY A 274 12.04 -0.88 -7.17
N SER A 275 10.87 -1.38 -6.83
CA SER A 275 10.72 -2.36 -5.75
C SER A 275 11.42 -3.67 -6.08
N TYR A 276 11.28 -4.15 -7.33
CA TYR A 276 12.00 -5.33 -7.81
C TYR A 276 13.51 -5.11 -7.84
N TYR A 277 13.97 -3.91 -8.23
CA TYR A 277 15.38 -3.53 -8.15
C TYR A 277 15.89 -3.54 -6.71
N ALA A 278 15.11 -3.06 -5.76
CA ALA A 278 15.47 -3.01 -4.35
C ALA A 278 15.72 -4.42 -3.79
N PHE A 279 14.76 -5.33 -4.01
CA PHE A 279 14.91 -6.73 -3.58
C PHE A 279 15.97 -7.50 -4.37
N GLN A 280 16.23 -7.13 -5.63
CA GLN A 280 17.36 -7.67 -6.38
C GLN A 280 18.70 -7.22 -5.81
N ALA A 281 18.85 -5.92 -5.50
CA ALA A 281 20.06 -5.38 -4.89
C ALA A 281 20.32 -6.00 -3.52
N LEU A 282 19.28 -6.20 -2.72
CA LEU A 282 19.35 -6.91 -1.44
C LEU A 282 19.86 -8.35 -1.61
N GLY A 283 19.34 -9.08 -2.60
CA GLY A 283 19.78 -10.46 -2.88
C GLY A 283 21.22 -10.55 -3.36
N GLN A 284 21.66 -9.58 -4.16
CA GLN A 284 23.06 -9.47 -4.59
C GLN A 284 24.00 -9.19 -3.40
N GLN A 285 23.62 -8.27 -2.50
CA GLN A 285 24.41 -7.95 -1.30
C GLN A 285 24.60 -9.16 -0.39
N LEU A 286 23.59 -10.03 -0.28
CA LEU A 286 23.63 -11.23 0.55
C LEU A 286 24.16 -12.48 -0.19
N GLY A 287 24.53 -12.36 -1.46
CA GLY A 287 25.06 -13.47 -2.26
C GLY A 287 24.02 -14.52 -2.66
N VAL A 288 22.72 -14.24 -2.53
CA VAL A 288 21.61 -15.13 -2.91
C VAL A 288 21.02 -14.80 -4.29
N GLY A 289 21.66 -13.89 -5.02
CA GLY A 289 21.27 -13.54 -6.40
C GLY A 289 19.88 -12.93 -6.47
N LYS A 290 19.01 -13.47 -7.32
CA LYS A 290 17.66 -12.95 -7.58
C LYS A 290 16.57 -13.50 -6.66
N LEU A 291 16.93 -14.27 -5.63
CA LEU A 291 15.97 -14.95 -4.75
C LEU A 291 14.91 -14.01 -4.16
N PHE A 292 15.33 -12.94 -3.50
CA PHE A 292 14.40 -11.99 -2.87
C PHE A 292 13.54 -11.24 -3.90
N MET A 293 14.07 -10.98 -5.09
CA MET A 293 13.30 -10.37 -6.17
C MET A 293 12.15 -11.28 -6.63
N TYR A 294 12.40 -12.58 -6.82
CA TYR A 294 11.33 -13.52 -7.21
C TYR A 294 10.28 -13.68 -6.11
N ILE A 295 10.70 -13.77 -4.84
CA ILE A 295 9.78 -13.83 -3.70
C ILE A 295 8.93 -12.55 -3.65
N TYR A 296 9.56 -11.39 -3.84
CA TYR A 296 8.86 -10.12 -3.88
C TYR A 296 7.90 -10.03 -5.06
N ALA A 297 8.26 -10.53 -6.24
CA ALA A 297 7.39 -10.47 -7.41
C ALA A 297 6.07 -11.23 -7.21
N TRP A 298 6.14 -12.44 -6.66
CA TRP A 298 4.93 -13.19 -6.27
C TRP A 298 4.17 -12.53 -5.12
N THR A 299 4.89 -11.93 -4.17
CA THR A 299 4.27 -11.16 -3.08
C THR A 299 3.51 -9.95 -3.62
N SER A 300 4.07 -9.21 -4.58
CA SER A 300 3.45 -8.07 -5.23
C SER A 300 2.22 -8.49 -6.01
N VAL A 301 2.26 -9.58 -6.78
CA VAL A 301 1.08 -10.14 -7.46
C VAL A 301 -0.06 -10.43 -6.48
N LEU A 302 0.23 -11.11 -5.36
CA LEU A 302 -0.78 -11.44 -4.35
C LEU A 302 -1.30 -10.20 -3.62
N TYR A 303 -0.43 -9.25 -3.31
CA TYR A 303 -0.76 -7.98 -2.67
C TYR A 303 -1.65 -7.12 -3.57
N MET A 304 -1.31 -6.96 -4.85
CA MET A 304 -2.09 -6.19 -5.81
C MET A 304 -3.44 -6.86 -6.12
N CYS A 305 -3.48 -8.20 -6.17
CA CYS A 305 -4.74 -8.93 -6.18
C CYS A 305 -5.59 -8.66 -4.93
N ALA A 306 -4.98 -8.59 -3.74
CA ALA A 306 -5.70 -8.26 -2.51
C ALA A 306 -6.24 -6.83 -2.53
N LEU A 307 -5.45 -5.86 -2.97
CA LEU A 307 -5.85 -4.46 -3.12
C LEU A 307 -7.02 -4.34 -4.10
N LEU A 308 -6.91 -4.98 -5.26
CA LEU A 308 -7.97 -5.01 -6.27
C LEU A 308 -9.28 -5.61 -5.71
N ALA A 309 -9.19 -6.63 -4.86
CA ALA A 309 -10.36 -7.24 -4.20
C ALA A 309 -11.07 -6.24 -3.29
N VAL A 310 -10.30 -5.55 -2.44
CA VAL A 310 -10.84 -4.60 -1.46
C VAL A 310 -11.43 -3.38 -2.16
N LEU A 311 -10.75 -2.82 -3.17
CA LEU A 311 -11.24 -1.68 -3.94
C LEU A 311 -12.55 -1.99 -4.64
N LEU A 312 -12.68 -3.16 -5.30
CA LEU A 312 -13.91 -3.54 -5.99
C LEU A 312 -15.09 -3.72 -5.03
N ASP A 313 -14.89 -4.31 -3.85
CA ASP A 313 -15.97 -4.44 -2.85
C ASP A 313 -16.35 -3.09 -2.27
N ALA A 314 -15.36 -2.30 -1.84
CA ALA A 314 -15.59 -1.00 -1.23
C ALA A 314 -16.33 -0.04 -2.15
N MET A 315 -16.01 -0.02 -3.45
CA MET A 315 -16.69 0.82 -4.45
C MET A 315 -18.16 0.45 -4.70
N THR A 316 -18.59 -0.76 -4.34
CA THR A 316 -19.97 -1.25 -4.59
C THR A 316 -20.87 -1.17 -3.36
N ARG A 317 -20.35 -0.70 -2.23
CA ARG A 317 -21.09 -0.52 -0.97
C ARG A 317 -21.50 0.94 -0.76
#